data_AF-A0AA88S5N2-F1
#
_entry.id   AF-A0AA88S5N2-F1
#
_cell.length_a   1.000
_cell.length_b   1.000
_cell.length_c   1.000
_cell.angle_alpha   90.00
_cell.angle_beta   90.00
_cell.angle_gamma   90.00
#
_symmetry.space_group_name_H-M   'P 1'
#
loop_
_entity.id
_entity.type
_entity.pdbx_description
1 polymer ?
#
loop_
_entity_poly.entity_id
_entity_poly.type
_entity_poly.pdbx_seq_one_letter_code
_entity_poly.pdbx_strand_id
1 'polypeptide(L)'
;MTIPQVRQLGLPLMNLVKFKGTPILQQLHLEESLLRNSSDNWCIINDGTNSPAIVMGLSGRMRCQGAARQLAVTVCLRWTGATLGELAAQMATTGIVGEPGDGAPRKPSELVEIRSVLRDQIPVIRRFTGGGTVIVDHGTIFVTFICNRDAVPTVQPYPRSIMHWSSLLYNEVFQGIGNFKLRENGKRLSLARNHKEFLCRMKDYLPRSAFINKTVEAVENHFLTKPVNMDIDAATSGTDYIHTTKLLSEQELEEACARGPSGEIPVSNLMI
;
A
#
# COMPACT_ATOMS: atom_id res chain seq x y z
N MET A 1 -15.01 -6.40 34.49
CA MET A 1 -15.70 -5.25 33.90
C MET A 1 -16.06 -5.61 32.46
N THR A 2 -17.33 -5.86 32.21
CA THR A 2 -17.89 -6.26 30.91
C THR A 2 -18.12 -5.02 30.06
N ILE A 3 -17.49 -4.95 28.88
CA ILE A 3 -17.73 -3.92 27.87
C ILE A 3 -19.17 -4.11 27.32
N PRO A 4 -19.94 -3.05 27.02
CA PRO A 4 -21.36 -3.19 26.73
C PRO A 4 -21.57 -3.90 25.39
N GLN A 5 -22.20 -5.09 25.42
CA GLN A 5 -22.61 -5.90 24.27
C GLN A 5 -23.51 -5.14 23.27
N VAL A 6 -24.02 -3.97 23.64
CA VAL A 6 -24.92 -3.12 22.83
C VAL A 6 -24.22 -2.49 21.62
N ARG A 7 -22.89 -2.36 21.58
CA ARG A 7 -22.16 -1.79 20.42
C ARG A 7 -22.01 -2.74 19.22
N GLN A 8 -22.26 -4.04 19.38
CA GLN A 8 -21.98 -5.05 18.34
C GLN A 8 -23.16 -5.32 17.39
N LEU A 9 -24.37 -4.84 17.71
CA LEU A 9 -25.55 -5.03 16.87
C LEU A 9 -25.48 -4.10 15.64
N GLY A 10 -25.00 -4.61 14.52
CA GLY A 10 -25.03 -3.93 13.21
C GLY A 10 -23.67 -3.50 12.64
N LEU A 11 -22.55 -3.84 13.29
CA LEU A 11 -21.23 -3.57 12.71
C LEU A 11 -20.95 -4.50 11.52
N PRO A 12 -20.36 -4.01 10.42
CA PRO A 12 -19.95 -4.85 9.31
C PRO A 12 -18.86 -5.84 9.73
N LEU A 13 -18.89 -7.04 9.13
CA LEU A 13 -17.89 -8.08 9.35
C LEU A 13 -16.58 -7.73 8.66
N MET A 14 -15.45 -7.88 9.35
CA MET A 14 -14.10 -7.73 8.82
C MET A 14 -13.30 -9.02 8.98
N ASN A 15 -12.89 -9.64 7.88
CA ASN A 15 -11.96 -10.76 7.89
C ASN A 15 -10.56 -10.25 8.23
N LEU A 16 -9.98 -10.73 9.32
CA LEU A 16 -8.65 -10.34 9.79
C LEU A 16 -7.63 -11.43 9.45
N VAL A 17 -6.66 -11.09 8.61
CA VAL A 17 -5.55 -11.97 8.22
C VAL A 17 -4.25 -11.37 8.74
N LYS A 18 -3.42 -12.21 9.37
CA LYS A 18 -2.10 -11.82 9.87
C LYS A 18 -1.03 -12.70 9.23
N PHE A 19 -0.10 -12.05 8.54
CA PHE A 19 1.09 -12.65 7.97
C PHE A 19 2.34 -12.18 8.71
N LYS A 20 3.42 -12.95 8.57
CA LYS A 20 4.73 -12.61 9.13
C LYS A 20 5.82 -12.95 8.13
N GLY A 21 6.55 -11.95 7.66
CA GLY A 21 7.64 -12.11 6.72
C GLY A 21 7.20 -12.56 5.32
N THR A 22 5.91 -12.44 4.99
CA THR A 22 5.39 -12.87 3.68
C THR A 22 5.93 -11.94 2.59
N PRO A 23 6.45 -12.47 1.47
CA PRO A 23 6.89 -11.67 0.34
C PRO A 23 5.83 -10.67 -0.11
N ILE A 24 6.21 -9.40 -0.24
CA ILE A 24 5.25 -8.33 -0.60
C ILE A 24 4.56 -8.58 -1.95
N LEU A 25 5.22 -9.26 -2.90
CA LEU A 25 4.61 -9.63 -4.17
C LEU A 25 3.37 -10.52 -3.98
N GLN A 26 3.48 -11.54 -3.12
CA GLN A 26 2.36 -12.45 -2.83
C GLN A 26 1.21 -11.73 -2.13
N GLN A 27 1.52 -10.85 -1.18
CA GLN A 27 0.49 -10.02 -0.54
C GLN A 27 -0.23 -9.13 -1.56
N LEU A 28 0.48 -8.49 -2.48
CA LEU A 28 -0.13 -7.65 -3.50
C LEU A 28 -0.98 -8.48 -4.49
N HIS A 29 -0.59 -9.71 -4.80
CA HIS A 29 -1.40 -10.65 -5.58
C HIS A 29 -2.68 -11.04 -4.85
N LEU A 30 -2.60 -11.30 -3.54
CA LEU A 30 -3.78 -11.56 -2.71
C LEU A 30 -4.71 -10.34 -2.68
N GLU A 31 -4.19 -9.14 -2.46
CA GLU A 31 -4.97 -7.90 -2.45
C GLU A 31 -5.71 -7.70 -3.78
N GLU A 32 -5.02 -7.90 -4.90
CA GLU A 32 -5.62 -7.83 -6.23
C GLU A 32 -6.69 -8.91 -6.44
N SER A 33 -6.45 -10.14 -5.97
CA SER A 33 -7.42 -11.24 -6.04
C SER A 33 -8.69 -10.96 -5.25
N LEU A 34 -8.55 -10.45 -4.03
CA LEU A 34 -9.68 -10.10 -3.18
C LEU A 34 -10.51 -8.97 -3.79
N LEU A 35 -9.86 -7.95 -4.34
CA LEU A 35 -10.57 -6.83 -4.99
C LEU A 35 -11.31 -7.21 -6.27
N ARG A 36 -10.82 -8.24 -6.98
CA ARG A 36 -11.47 -8.72 -8.22
C ARG A 36 -12.63 -9.68 -7.93
N ASN A 37 -12.52 -10.52 -6.90
CA ASN A 37 -13.36 -11.70 -6.77
C ASN A 37 -14.13 -11.80 -5.43
N SER A 38 -13.83 -10.98 -4.43
CA SER A 38 -14.54 -10.99 -3.14
C SER A 38 -15.43 -9.75 -3.02
N SER A 39 -16.52 -9.86 -2.25
CA SER A 39 -17.35 -8.72 -1.80
C SER A 39 -17.22 -8.47 -0.29
N ASP A 40 -16.39 -9.25 0.40
CA ASP A 40 -16.18 -9.16 1.84
C ASP A 40 -15.25 -8.00 2.22
N ASN A 41 -15.21 -7.67 3.51
CA ASN A 41 -14.23 -6.73 4.05
C ASN A 41 -13.02 -7.50 4.61
N TRP A 42 -11.83 -6.97 4.38
CA TRP A 42 -10.56 -7.58 4.78
C TRP A 42 -9.65 -6.56 5.47
N CYS A 43 -9.04 -6.97 6.57
CA CYS A 43 -7.88 -6.33 7.17
C CYS A 43 -6.71 -7.31 7.09
N ILE A 44 -5.71 -6.96 6.30
CA ILE A 44 -4.51 -7.79 6.09
C ILE A 44 -3.35 -7.09 6.75
N ILE A 45 -2.73 -7.72 7.74
CA ILE A 45 -1.55 -7.20 8.42
C ILE A 45 -0.38 -8.12 8.10
N ASN A 46 0.65 -7.61 7.45
CA ASN A 46 1.88 -8.35 7.22
C ASN A 46 3.03 -7.74 8.01
N ASP A 47 3.51 -8.52 8.97
CA ASP A 47 4.65 -8.19 9.81
C ASP A 47 5.96 -8.52 9.08
N GLY A 48 6.40 -7.62 8.20
CA GLY A 48 7.67 -7.73 7.48
C GLY A 48 7.54 -8.41 6.12
N THR A 49 8.52 -8.16 5.24
CA THR A 49 8.79 -9.00 4.07
C THR A 49 10.19 -9.58 4.19
N ASN A 50 10.35 -10.87 3.91
CA ASN A 50 11.65 -11.56 3.98
C ASN A 50 12.61 -11.15 2.84
N SER A 51 12.07 -10.67 1.72
CA SER A 51 12.82 -10.12 0.59
C SER A 51 12.63 -8.61 0.50
N PRO A 52 13.72 -7.82 0.49
CA PRO A 52 13.62 -6.39 0.24
C PRO A 52 13.23 -6.14 -1.22
N ALA A 53 12.41 -5.12 -1.45
CA ALA A 53 11.95 -4.77 -2.78
C ALA A 53 11.61 -3.28 -2.88
N ILE A 54 11.58 -2.76 -4.11
CA ILE A 54 11.00 -1.46 -4.43
C ILE A 54 9.60 -1.71 -4.97
N VAL A 55 8.57 -1.18 -4.31
CA VAL A 55 7.19 -1.26 -4.78
C VAL A 55 6.79 0.08 -5.38
N MET A 56 6.63 0.13 -6.70
CA MET A 56 6.19 1.31 -7.44
C MET A 56 4.68 1.28 -7.67
N GLY A 57 4.02 2.43 -7.42
CA GLY A 57 2.61 2.62 -7.75
C GLY A 57 2.38 2.92 -9.22
N LEU A 58 1.20 2.60 -9.73
CA LEU A 58 0.75 3.12 -11.02
C LEU A 58 0.39 4.61 -10.87
N SER A 59 0.90 5.44 -11.77
CA SER A 59 0.38 6.81 -11.93
C SER A 59 -0.50 6.80 -13.15
N GLY A 60 -1.80 7.07 -13.03
CA GLY A 60 -2.74 6.99 -14.16
C GLY A 60 -3.66 5.77 -14.11
N ARG A 61 -4.61 5.75 -15.04
CA ARG A 61 -5.85 4.94 -15.01
C ARG A 61 -5.65 3.51 -14.51
N MET A 62 -6.34 3.17 -13.42
CA MET A 62 -6.61 1.77 -13.11
C MET A 62 -7.72 1.26 -14.04
N ARG A 63 -7.46 0.16 -14.74
CA ARG A 63 -8.48 -0.61 -15.45
C ARG A 63 -8.71 -1.92 -14.69
N CYS A 64 -9.47 -1.86 -13.60
CA CYS A 64 -10.10 -3.05 -13.07
C CYS A 64 -11.45 -3.20 -13.79
N GLN A 65 -11.55 -4.14 -14.73
CA GLN A 65 -12.84 -4.61 -15.23
C GLN A 65 -13.38 -5.61 -14.19
N GLY A 66 -14.21 -5.14 -13.24
CA GLY A 66 -14.80 -5.99 -12.19
C GLY A 66 -15.17 -5.24 -10.90
N ALA A 67 -16.32 -5.60 -10.33
CA ALA A 67 -16.97 -5.16 -9.07
C ALA A 67 -16.81 -3.69 -8.64
N ALA A 68 -17.69 -2.83 -9.14
CA ALA A 68 -17.79 -1.37 -8.86
C ALA A 68 -18.13 -0.96 -7.39
N ARG A 69 -17.71 -1.72 -6.36
CA ARG A 69 -18.25 -1.59 -5.00
C ARG A 69 -17.25 -1.66 -3.84
N GLN A 70 -15.95 -1.77 -4.09
CA GLN A 70 -14.95 -1.87 -3.02
C GLN A 70 -13.95 -0.72 -3.02
N LEU A 71 -13.49 -0.42 -1.81
CA LEU A 71 -12.44 0.53 -1.48
C LEU A 71 -11.27 -0.26 -0.94
N ALA A 72 -10.05 0.07 -1.35
CA ALA A 72 -8.87 -0.50 -0.74
C ALA A 72 -7.84 0.57 -0.38
N VAL A 73 -7.24 0.41 0.79
CA VAL A 73 -6.16 1.27 1.26
C VAL A 73 -5.08 0.39 1.87
N THR A 74 -3.85 0.51 1.36
CA THR A 74 -2.69 -0.19 1.87
C THR A 74 -1.77 0.83 2.48
N VAL A 75 -1.48 0.71 3.77
CA VAL A 75 -0.57 1.58 4.50
C VAL A 75 0.70 0.82 4.80
N CYS A 76 1.82 1.37 4.35
CA CYS A 76 3.14 0.85 4.61
C CYS A 76 3.81 1.69 5.71
N LEU A 77 4.22 1.05 6.79
CA LEU A 77 4.94 1.68 7.89
C LEU A 77 6.28 0.99 8.08
N ARG A 78 7.37 1.69 7.76
CA ARG A 78 8.72 1.16 7.95
C ARG A 78 9.18 1.34 9.40
N TRP A 79 9.86 0.32 9.92
CA TRP A 79 10.25 0.13 11.31
C TRP A 79 11.76 -0.12 11.44
N THR A 80 12.59 0.80 10.94
CA THR A 80 14.04 0.59 10.87
C THR A 80 14.86 1.50 11.79
N GLY A 81 15.85 0.86 12.43
CA GLY A 81 16.90 1.34 13.32
C GLY A 81 18.04 2.13 12.67
N ALA A 82 17.75 3.11 11.81
CA ALA A 82 18.75 3.99 11.16
C ALA A 82 19.66 3.36 10.07
N THR A 83 20.21 4.27 9.24
CA THR A 83 21.25 4.15 8.18
C THR A 83 20.93 3.44 6.86
N LEU A 84 19.96 3.99 6.13
CA LEU A 84 20.05 4.47 4.73
C LEU A 84 18.67 5.06 4.43
N GLY A 85 18.64 6.25 3.85
CA GLY A 85 17.55 7.23 3.92
C GLY A 85 16.11 6.71 3.86
N GLU A 86 15.27 7.37 4.66
CA GLU A 86 13.80 7.46 4.53
C GLU A 86 12.95 6.40 5.29
N LEU A 87 12.35 6.87 6.38
CA LEU A 87 11.18 6.29 7.07
C LEU A 87 9.93 7.07 6.64
N ALA A 88 9.24 6.64 5.59
CA ALA A 88 7.97 7.23 5.19
C ALA A 88 6.81 6.34 5.66
N ALA A 89 5.84 6.93 6.38
CA ALA A 89 4.49 6.35 6.43
C ALA A 89 3.84 6.65 5.09
N GLN A 90 3.77 5.66 4.21
CA GLN A 90 3.21 5.85 2.88
C GLN A 90 1.89 5.13 2.78
N MET A 91 0.84 5.92 2.57
CA MET A 91 -0.48 5.39 2.23
C MET A 91 -0.58 5.24 0.72
N ALA A 92 -0.87 4.03 0.28
CA ALA A 92 -1.34 3.73 -1.07
C ALA A 92 -2.85 3.56 -1.02
N THR A 93 -3.57 4.20 -1.93
CA THR A 93 -5.04 4.12 -1.97
C THR A 93 -5.49 3.64 -3.33
N THR A 94 -6.46 2.75 -3.35
CA THR A 94 -7.27 2.42 -4.52
C THR A 94 -8.74 2.62 -4.23
N GLY A 95 -9.28 3.67 -4.83
CA GLY A 95 -10.72 3.80 -5.04
C GLY A 95 -11.06 3.37 -6.46
N ILE A 96 -12.21 2.73 -6.64
CA ILE A 96 -12.77 2.49 -7.96
C ILE A 96 -13.12 3.86 -8.57
N VAL A 97 -12.50 4.13 -9.71
CA VAL A 97 -12.53 5.42 -10.40
C VAL A 97 -13.94 5.78 -10.83
N GLY A 98 -14.46 6.88 -10.28
CA GLY A 98 -15.40 7.78 -10.94
C GLY A 98 -14.75 9.15 -10.98
N GLU A 99 -13.88 9.38 -11.97
CA GLU A 99 -13.59 10.65 -12.68
C GLU A 99 -12.22 10.51 -13.41
N PRO A 100 -12.08 10.97 -14.67
CA PRO A 100 -10.85 10.82 -15.45
C PRO A 100 -9.71 11.68 -14.88
N GLY A 101 -8.58 11.05 -14.57
CA GLY A 101 -7.29 11.75 -14.39
C GLY A 101 -6.45 11.63 -15.66
N ASP A 102 -5.99 12.76 -16.20
CA ASP A 102 -5.24 12.89 -17.47
C ASP A 102 -3.76 12.44 -17.43
N GLY A 103 -3.34 11.67 -16.43
CA GLY A 103 -1.94 11.25 -16.27
C GLY A 103 -1.59 9.95 -17.01
N ALA A 104 -0.53 9.97 -17.81
CA ALA A 104 0.09 8.75 -18.35
C ALA A 104 0.74 7.90 -17.22
N PRO A 105 0.86 6.56 -17.41
CA PRO A 105 1.68 5.67 -16.60
C PRO A 105 3.07 6.26 -16.33
N ARG A 106 3.42 6.47 -15.05
CA ARG A 106 4.80 6.86 -14.67
C ARG A 106 5.78 5.75 -15.01
N LYS A 107 6.92 6.14 -15.56
CA LYS A 107 7.98 5.20 -15.95
C LYS A 107 8.85 4.84 -14.76
N PRO A 108 9.46 3.64 -14.72
CA PRO A 108 10.45 3.30 -13.69
C PRO A 108 11.57 4.33 -13.58
N SER A 109 12.02 4.89 -14.71
CA SER A 109 13.10 5.89 -14.78
C SER A 109 12.78 7.23 -14.13
N GLU A 110 11.50 7.52 -13.87
CA GLU A 110 11.04 8.73 -13.19
C GLU A 110 10.93 8.54 -11.67
N LEU A 111 10.95 7.28 -11.21
CA LEU A 111 10.59 6.90 -9.84
C LEU A 111 11.69 6.15 -9.10
N VAL A 112 12.67 5.61 -9.82
CA VAL A 112 13.68 4.70 -9.30
C VAL A 112 15.00 4.97 -10.00
N GLU A 113 16.09 5.00 -9.23
CA GLU A 113 17.46 5.05 -9.76
C GLU A 113 17.84 3.69 -10.39
N ILE A 114 17.44 3.49 -11.65
CA ILE A 114 17.51 2.19 -12.34
C ILE A 114 18.92 1.60 -12.33
N ARG A 115 19.96 2.42 -12.51
CA ARG A 115 21.35 1.92 -12.52
C ARG A 115 21.75 1.29 -11.19
N SER A 116 21.33 1.89 -10.08
CA SER A 116 21.59 1.32 -8.75
C SER A 116 20.79 0.05 -8.54
N VAL A 117 19.53 0.02 -8.99
CA VAL A 117 18.68 -1.18 -8.92
C VAL A 117 19.26 -2.36 -9.69
N LEU A 118 19.70 -2.15 -10.94
CA LEU A 118 20.30 -3.20 -11.75
C LEU A 118 21.62 -3.68 -11.14
N ARG A 119 22.48 -2.76 -10.70
CA ARG A 119 23.75 -3.09 -10.05
C ARG A 119 23.54 -3.91 -8.76
N ASP A 120 22.61 -3.47 -7.92
CA ASP A 120 22.37 -4.04 -6.60
C ASP A 120 21.35 -5.19 -6.64
N GLN A 121 20.84 -5.53 -7.83
CA GLN A 121 19.85 -6.59 -8.10
C GLN A 121 18.60 -6.48 -7.19
N ILE A 122 18.11 -5.25 -6.97
CA ILE A 122 16.96 -5.01 -6.10
C ILE A 122 15.66 -5.29 -6.87
N PRO A 123 14.78 -6.18 -6.38
CA PRO A 123 13.50 -6.44 -7.05
C PRO A 123 12.64 -5.18 -7.16
N VAL A 124 12.12 -4.88 -8.36
CA VAL A 124 11.16 -3.78 -8.57
C VAL A 124 9.79 -4.34 -8.92
N ILE A 125 8.82 -4.10 -8.06
CA ILE A 125 7.44 -4.57 -8.21
C ILE A 125 6.56 -3.39 -8.63
N ARG A 126 5.91 -3.53 -9.78
CA ARG A 126 4.85 -2.63 -10.20
C ARG A 126 3.53 -3.17 -9.66
N ARG A 127 2.91 -2.47 -8.70
CA ARG A 127 1.66 -2.90 -8.07
C ARG A 127 0.44 -2.46 -8.89
N PHE A 128 -0.67 -3.18 -8.72
CA PHE A 128 -1.95 -2.86 -9.35
C PHE A 128 -2.59 -1.55 -8.85
N THR A 129 -2.17 -1.09 -7.67
CA THR A 129 -2.69 0.11 -7.01
C THR A 129 -1.94 1.39 -7.36
N GLY A 130 -2.65 2.52 -7.30
CA GLY A 130 -2.03 3.84 -7.40
C GLY A 130 -1.18 4.23 -6.19
N GLY A 131 -0.52 5.38 -6.25
CA GLY A 131 0.24 5.98 -5.13
C GLY A 131 1.74 6.10 -5.42
N GLY A 132 2.53 6.48 -4.41
CA GLY A 132 3.98 6.66 -4.61
C GLY A 132 4.76 5.34 -4.55
N THR A 133 6.05 5.43 -4.86
CA THR A 133 7.05 4.35 -4.75
C THR A 133 7.56 4.23 -3.32
N VAL A 134 7.78 3.00 -2.83
CA VAL A 134 8.33 2.69 -1.50
C VAL A 134 9.42 1.64 -1.58
N ILE A 135 10.39 1.74 -0.67
CA ILE A 135 11.34 0.65 -0.39
C ILE A 135 10.81 -0.13 0.81
N VAL A 136 10.78 -1.45 0.70
CA VAL A 136 10.26 -2.34 1.74
C VAL A 136 11.25 -3.43 2.08
N ASP A 137 11.24 -3.86 3.35
CA ASP A 137 12.14 -4.86 3.91
C ASP A 137 11.50 -5.56 5.12
N HIS A 138 12.27 -6.36 5.85
CA HIS A 138 11.84 -7.02 7.09
C HIS A 138 11.37 -6.03 8.18
N GLY A 139 11.84 -4.78 8.11
CA GLY A 139 11.42 -3.68 8.95
C GLY A 139 10.09 -3.08 8.53
N THR A 140 9.46 -3.43 7.41
CA THR A 140 8.17 -2.84 7.02
C THR A 140 6.99 -3.59 7.62
N ILE A 141 5.99 -2.88 8.17
CA ILE A 141 4.66 -3.42 8.47
C ILE A 141 3.72 -2.94 7.37
N PHE A 142 2.96 -3.87 6.81
CA PHE A 142 1.89 -3.56 5.87
C PHE A 142 0.55 -3.75 6.56
N VAL A 143 -0.33 -2.77 6.41
CA VAL A 143 -1.72 -2.87 6.85
C VAL A 143 -2.60 -2.49 5.68
N THR A 144 -3.35 -3.46 5.16
CA THR A 144 -4.28 -3.27 4.06
C THR A 144 -5.71 -3.41 4.56
N PHE A 145 -6.55 -2.45 4.20
CA PHE A 145 -7.99 -2.52 4.37
C PHE A 145 -8.63 -2.64 2.99
N ILE A 146 -9.46 -3.65 2.80
CA ILE A 146 -10.38 -3.78 1.66
C ILE A 146 -11.78 -3.72 2.27
N CYS A 147 -12.57 -2.71 1.90
CA CYS A 147 -13.90 -2.50 2.43
C CYS A 147 -14.91 -2.40 1.30
N ASN A 148 -16.00 -3.16 1.41
CA ASN A 148 -17.19 -2.94 0.63
C ASN A 148 -17.79 -1.56 0.97
N ARG A 149 -18.31 -0.87 -0.04
CA ARG A 149 -18.97 0.43 0.09
C ARG A 149 -20.05 0.42 1.17
N ASP A 150 -20.79 -0.67 1.31
CA ASP A 150 -21.89 -0.77 2.27
C ASP A 150 -21.38 -0.84 3.73
N ALA A 151 -20.14 -1.29 3.95
CA ALA A 151 -19.51 -1.31 5.26
C ALA A 151 -18.98 0.07 5.68
N VAL A 152 -18.77 0.99 4.72
CA VAL A 152 -18.24 2.33 4.93
C VAL A 152 -19.01 3.36 4.09
N PRO A 153 -20.32 3.54 4.33
CA PRO A 153 -21.22 4.26 3.41
C PRO A 153 -20.89 5.76 3.26
N THR A 154 -20.18 6.34 4.22
CA THR A 154 -19.75 7.74 4.20
C THR A 154 -18.44 7.96 3.43
N VAL A 155 -17.76 6.90 2.99
CA VAL A 155 -16.47 6.97 2.32
C VAL A 155 -16.67 6.95 0.82
N GLN A 156 -16.21 8.00 0.17
CA GLN A 156 -16.27 8.12 -1.27
C GLN A 156 -15.08 7.39 -1.92
N PRO A 157 -15.24 6.82 -3.13
CA PRO A 157 -14.22 6.03 -3.80
C PRO A 157 -13.13 6.85 -4.49
N TYR A 158 -12.62 7.87 -3.81
CA TYR A 158 -11.49 8.67 -4.28
C TYR A 158 -10.42 8.84 -3.19
N PRO A 159 -9.14 9.00 -3.56
CA PRO A 159 -8.00 8.96 -2.63
C PRO A 159 -8.18 9.81 -1.37
N ARG A 160 -8.62 11.06 -1.50
CA ARG A 160 -8.79 11.96 -0.34
C ARG A 160 -9.78 11.42 0.70
N SER A 161 -10.94 10.92 0.28
CA SER A 161 -11.95 10.42 1.23
C SER A 161 -11.46 9.15 1.92
N ILE A 162 -10.81 8.25 1.17
CA ILE A 162 -10.22 7.02 1.70
C ILE A 162 -9.10 7.34 2.70
N MET A 163 -8.19 8.26 2.36
CA MET A 163 -7.10 8.70 3.24
C MET A 163 -7.62 9.39 4.50
N HIS A 164 -8.68 10.19 4.38
CA HIS A 164 -9.30 10.82 5.54
C HIS A 164 -9.90 9.75 6.46
N TRP A 165 -10.68 8.82 5.92
CA TRP A 165 -11.25 7.72 6.70
C TRP A 165 -10.18 6.87 7.39
N SER A 166 -9.14 6.45 6.67
CA SER A 166 -8.07 5.65 7.27
C SER A 166 -7.29 6.42 8.34
N SER A 167 -7.14 7.74 8.18
CA SER A 167 -6.51 8.59 9.20
C SER A 167 -7.26 8.57 10.53
N LEU A 168 -8.59 8.43 10.53
CA LEU A 168 -9.40 8.33 11.75
C LEU A 168 -9.08 7.05 12.51
N LEU A 169 -8.98 5.92 11.80
CA LEU A 169 -8.57 4.64 12.39
C LEU A 169 -7.15 4.74 12.97
N TYR A 170 -6.20 5.32 12.23
CA TYR A 170 -4.83 5.50 12.75
C TYR A 170 -4.74 6.47 13.93
N ASN A 171 -5.63 7.45 14.05
CA ASN A 171 -5.66 8.32 15.23
C ASN A 171 -5.96 7.52 16.51
N GLU A 172 -6.75 6.45 16.44
CA GLU A 172 -6.98 5.54 17.56
C GLU A 172 -5.73 4.70 17.86
N VAL A 173 -5.08 4.17 16.83
CA VAL A 173 -3.82 3.42 16.97
C VAL A 173 -2.75 4.27 17.66
N PHE A 174 -2.68 5.56 17.33
CA PHE A 174 -1.73 6.50 17.92
C PHE A 174 -2.27 7.26 19.13
N GLN A 175 -3.46 6.93 19.62
CA GLN A 175 -4.04 7.60 20.78
C GLN A 175 -3.16 7.36 22.01
N GLY A 176 -2.84 8.46 22.70
CA GLY A 176 -1.95 8.45 23.86
C GLY A 176 -0.46 8.30 23.54
N ILE A 177 -0.07 8.29 22.25
CA ILE A 177 1.33 8.14 21.82
C ILE A 177 1.86 9.49 21.36
N GLY A 178 2.38 10.27 22.31
CA GLY A 178 2.98 11.58 22.05
C GLY A 178 2.05 12.57 21.34
N ASN A 179 2.63 13.59 20.70
CA ASN A 179 1.91 14.55 19.86
C ASN A 179 1.73 14.06 18.41
N PHE A 180 1.72 12.75 18.17
CA PHE A 180 1.66 12.20 16.81
C PHE A 180 0.26 12.44 16.21
N LYS A 181 0.20 13.11 15.06
CA LYS A 181 -1.01 13.28 14.26
C LYS A 181 -0.69 12.99 12.81
N LEU A 182 -1.44 12.09 12.18
CA LEU A 182 -1.33 11.85 10.75
C LEU A 182 -1.86 13.09 10.02
N ARG A 183 -0.99 13.90 9.41
CA ARG A 183 -1.37 15.11 8.68
C ARG A 183 -1.61 14.78 7.21
N GLU A 184 -2.77 15.18 6.67
CA GLU A 184 -3.03 15.13 5.23
C GLU A 184 -2.08 16.12 4.54
N ASN A 185 -1.30 15.64 3.56
CA ASN A 185 -0.44 16.50 2.77
C ASN A 185 -1.32 17.38 1.85
N GLY A 186 -1.56 18.62 2.26
CA GLY A 186 -2.25 19.62 1.44
C GLY A 186 -1.56 19.81 0.08
N LYS A 187 -2.38 19.97 -0.98
CA LYS A 187 -2.02 20.10 -2.41
C LYS A 187 -1.07 21.26 -2.73
N ARG A 188 0.16 21.26 -2.24
CA ARG A 188 1.22 22.18 -2.70
C ARG A 188 2.47 21.36 -2.99
N LEU A 189 2.63 20.94 -4.26
CA LEU A 189 3.95 20.67 -4.83
C LEU A 189 4.73 22.00 -4.76
N SER A 190 5.34 22.31 -3.61
CA SER A 190 6.35 23.35 -3.51
C SER A 190 7.71 22.67 -3.53
N LEU A 191 8.48 22.98 -4.57
CA LEU A 191 9.87 22.58 -4.87
C LEU A 191 10.93 22.85 -3.76
N ALA A 192 10.54 23.00 -2.49
CA ALA A 192 11.47 23.31 -1.42
C ALA A 192 10.97 22.81 -0.06
N ARG A 193 10.79 21.50 0.12
CA ARG A 193 10.66 20.91 1.46
C ARG A 193 11.78 19.93 1.70
N ASN A 194 12.44 20.07 2.86
CA ASN A 194 13.49 19.17 3.30
C ASN A 194 12.87 17.80 3.60
N HIS A 195 13.30 16.76 2.88
CA HIS A 195 12.80 15.37 2.98
C HIS A 195 12.81 14.79 4.40
N LYS A 196 13.50 15.44 5.34
CA LYS A 196 13.56 15.05 6.77
C LYS A 196 12.32 15.41 7.60
N GLU A 197 11.47 16.33 7.16
CA GLU A 197 10.26 16.74 7.92
C GLU A 197 9.14 15.69 7.93
N PHE A 198 9.19 14.69 7.04
CA PHE A 198 8.14 13.66 6.91
C PHE A 198 8.48 12.34 7.61
N LEU A 199 9.65 12.25 8.24
CA LEU A 199 10.21 10.99 8.70
C LEU A 199 10.00 10.82 10.20
N CYS A 200 8.94 10.10 10.59
CA CYS A 200 8.76 9.65 11.96
C CYS A 200 9.44 8.30 12.18
N ARG A 201 10.34 8.21 13.16
CA ARG A 201 10.90 6.94 13.64
C ARG A 201 9.86 6.23 14.50
N MET A 202 8.92 5.52 13.88
CA MET A 202 7.81 4.86 14.59
C MET A 202 8.28 3.97 15.76
N LYS A 203 9.42 3.30 15.59
CA LYS A 203 10.07 2.48 16.63
C LYS A 203 10.44 3.23 17.92
N ASP A 204 10.60 4.55 17.84
CA ASP A 204 10.96 5.39 18.98
C ASP A 204 9.70 5.81 19.78
N TYR A 205 8.49 5.62 19.22
CA TYR A 205 7.21 6.04 19.82
C TYR A 205 6.35 4.87 20.28
N LEU A 206 6.41 3.74 19.58
CA LEU A 206 5.56 2.58 19.80
C LEU A 206 6.40 1.33 19.52
N PRO A 207 6.25 0.20 20.23
CA PRO A 207 6.80 -1.09 19.82
C PRO A 207 6.04 -1.74 18.65
N ARG A 208 6.71 -2.61 17.88
CA ARG A 208 6.17 -3.18 16.64
C ARG A 208 4.91 -4.02 16.89
N SER A 209 4.98 -4.89 17.90
CA SER A 209 3.86 -5.70 18.36
C SER A 209 2.71 -4.84 18.90
N ALA A 210 3.04 -3.75 19.62
CA ALA A 210 2.04 -2.82 20.13
C ALA A 210 1.31 -2.09 19.00
N PHE A 211 2.00 -1.71 17.92
CA PHE A 211 1.35 -1.16 16.73
C PHE A 211 0.36 -2.15 16.11
N ILE A 212 0.76 -3.41 15.92
CA ILE A 212 -0.11 -4.45 15.35
C ILE A 212 -1.34 -4.67 16.25
N ASN A 213 -1.14 -4.79 17.57
CA ASN A 213 -2.23 -5.01 18.51
C ASN A 213 -3.21 -3.84 18.54
N LYS A 214 -2.70 -2.61 18.65
CA LYS A 214 -3.53 -1.39 18.60
C LYS A 214 -4.26 -1.23 17.27
N THR A 215 -3.67 -1.68 16.16
CA THR A 215 -4.35 -1.68 14.85
C THR A 215 -5.54 -2.64 14.87
N VAL A 216 -5.39 -3.83 15.45
CA VAL A 216 -6.50 -4.78 15.62
C VAL A 216 -7.58 -4.20 16.54
N GLU A 217 -7.20 -3.64 17.70
CA GLU A 217 -8.14 -2.99 18.62
C GLU A 217 -8.92 -1.85 17.94
N ALA A 218 -8.24 -1.02 17.14
CA ALA A 218 -8.89 0.03 16.36
C ALA A 218 -9.88 -0.56 15.34
N VAL A 219 -9.55 -1.65 14.65
CA VAL A 219 -10.49 -2.32 13.73
C VAL A 219 -11.71 -2.87 14.49
N GLU A 220 -11.51 -3.48 15.65
CA GLU A 220 -12.56 -4.04 16.51
C GLU A 220 -13.54 -2.98 17.03
N ASN A 221 -13.13 -1.70 17.09
CA ASN A 221 -14.03 -0.60 17.45
C ASN A 221 -15.05 -0.27 16.35
N HIS A 222 -14.74 -0.57 15.08
CA HIS A 222 -15.56 -0.22 13.92
C HIS A 222 -16.17 -1.42 13.20
N PHE A 223 -15.64 -2.62 13.43
CA PHE A 223 -16.03 -3.84 12.72
C PHE A 223 -16.14 -5.03 13.66
N LEU A 224 -17.02 -5.97 13.32
CA LEU A 224 -16.98 -7.30 13.91
C LEU A 224 -15.82 -8.09 13.24
N THR A 225 -14.76 -8.39 13.97
CA THR A 225 -13.60 -9.08 13.40
C THR A 225 -13.74 -10.60 13.41
N LYS A 226 -13.44 -11.23 12.28
CA LYS A 226 -13.32 -12.69 12.14
C LYS A 226 -11.88 -13.04 11.74
N PRO A 227 -11.10 -13.69 12.61
CA PRO A 227 -9.78 -14.20 12.23
C PRO A 227 -9.90 -15.22 11.10
N VAL A 228 -9.09 -15.07 10.06
CA VAL A 228 -9.02 -16.02 8.93
C VAL A 228 -7.58 -16.51 8.80
N ASN A 229 -7.40 -17.84 8.89
CA ASN A 229 -6.15 -18.46 8.52
C ASN A 229 -6.16 -18.69 7.01
N MET A 230 -5.24 -18.05 6.30
CA MET A 230 -5.21 -18.05 4.85
C MET A 230 -3.85 -18.56 4.37
N ASP A 231 -3.89 -19.57 3.51
CA ASP A 231 -2.73 -19.97 2.72
C ASP A 231 -2.63 -19.04 1.51
N ILE A 232 -1.59 -18.21 1.49
CA ILE A 232 -1.42 -17.19 0.46
C ILE A 232 -1.04 -17.79 -0.90
N ASP A 233 -0.31 -18.91 -0.91
CA ASP A 233 0.10 -19.56 -2.15
C ASP A 233 -1.13 -20.16 -2.81
N ALA A 234 -1.98 -20.85 -2.05
CA ALA A 234 -3.24 -21.39 -2.54
C ALA A 234 -4.22 -20.29 -3.00
N ALA A 235 -4.26 -19.14 -2.31
CA ALA A 235 -5.14 -18.02 -2.66
C ALA A 235 -4.69 -17.24 -3.91
N THR A 236 -3.44 -17.42 -4.33
CA THR A 236 -2.85 -16.71 -5.49
C THR A 236 -2.61 -17.65 -6.67
N SER A 237 -2.46 -18.95 -6.46
CA SER A 237 -2.36 -19.96 -7.51
C SER A 237 -3.75 -20.36 -8.04
N GLY A 238 -3.97 -20.27 -9.36
CA GLY A 238 -5.22 -20.75 -9.98
C GLY A 238 -6.26 -19.67 -10.28
N THR A 239 -5.86 -18.40 -10.41
CA THR A 239 -6.75 -17.37 -10.93
C THR A 239 -6.93 -17.50 -12.45
N ASP A 240 -8.15 -17.33 -12.95
CA ASP A 240 -8.47 -17.33 -14.39
C ASP A 240 -7.94 -16.09 -15.16
N TYR A 241 -7.14 -15.26 -14.50
CA TYR A 241 -6.60 -14.02 -15.03
C TYR A 241 -5.15 -13.81 -14.59
N ILE A 242 -4.45 -12.95 -15.34
CA ILE A 242 -3.07 -12.54 -15.06
C ILE A 242 -3.11 -11.32 -14.13
N HIS A 243 -2.42 -11.40 -13.00
CA HIS A 243 -2.26 -10.26 -12.09
C HIS A 243 -1.61 -9.07 -12.80
N THR A 244 -2.17 -7.89 -12.58
CA THR A 244 -1.60 -6.62 -13.05
C THR A 244 -0.37 -6.24 -12.23
N THR A 245 -0.34 -6.65 -10.96
CA THR A 245 0.85 -6.62 -10.13
C THR A 245 1.91 -7.56 -10.70
N LYS A 246 3.09 -7.04 -11.01
CA LYS A 246 4.20 -7.85 -11.51
C LYS A 246 5.56 -7.37 -11.04
N LEU A 247 6.49 -8.31 -10.96
CA LEU A 247 7.91 -8.02 -10.91
C LEU A 247 8.37 -7.53 -12.30
N LEU A 248 9.14 -6.45 -12.33
CA LEU A 248 9.73 -5.97 -13.58
C LEU A 248 10.97 -6.79 -13.91
N SER A 249 11.09 -7.19 -15.18
CA SER A 249 12.31 -7.84 -15.64
C SER A 249 13.47 -6.83 -15.74
N GLU A 250 14.70 -7.35 -15.73
CA GLU A 250 15.89 -6.53 -16.00
C GLU A 250 15.77 -5.82 -17.35
N GLN A 251 15.31 -6.51 -18.39
CA GLN A 251 15.07 -5.92 -19.70
C GLN A 251 14.09 -4.73 -19.64
N GLU A 252 12.97 -4.86 -18.91
CA GLU A 252 12.02 -3.74 -18.76
C GLU A 252 12.66 -2.53 -18.05
N LEU A 253 13.56 -2.77 -17.11
CA LEU A 253 14.30 -1.72 -16.40
C LEU A 253 15.37 -1.09 -17.31
N GLU A 254 16.15 -1.88 -18.02
CA GLU A 254 17.16 -1.41 -18.98
C GLU A 254 16.54 -0.58 -20.09
N GLU A 255 15.42 -1.03 -20.67
CA GLU A 255 14.68 -0.27 -21.67
C GLU A 255 14.16 1.06 -21.10
N ALA A 256 13.70 1.08 -19.85
CA ALA A 256 13.29 2.31 -19.19
C ALA A 256 14.48 3.26 -18.92
N CYS A 257 15.67 2.73 -18.66
CA CYS A 257 16.91 3.49 -18.52
C CYS A 257 17.37 4.07 -19.86
N ALA A 258 17.24 3.31 -20.95
CA ALA A 258 17.69 3.71 -22.28
C ALA A 258 16.83 4.83 -22.91
N ARG A 259 15.52 4.86 -22.62
CA ARG A 259 14.56 5.84 -23.18
C ARG A 259 14.58 7.23 -22.50
N GLY A 260 15.37 7.42 -21.46
CA GLY A 260 15.42 8.67 -20.66
C GLY A 260 14.06 9.10 -20.07
N PRO A 261 13.99 10.25 -19.36
CA PRO A 261 12.73 10.78 -18.83
C PRO A 261 11.73 11.19 -19.92
N SER A 262 12.22 11.67 -21.08
CA SER A 262 11.41 12.17 -22.20
C SER A 262 10.81 11.07 -23.09
N GLY A 263 11.28 9.81 -23.01
CA GLY A 263 10.77 8.71 -23.82
C GLY A 263 11.37 8.59 -25.22
N GLU A 264 12.38 9.38 -25.55
CA GLU A 264 13.14 9.28 -26.80
C GLU A 264 14.37 8.41 -26.59
N ILE A 265 14.61 7.47 -27.51
CA ILE A 265 15.90 6.77 -27.58
C ILE A 265 16.94 7.80 -28.02
N PRO A 266 18.06 7.99 -27.30
CA PRO A 266 19.13 8.85 -27.75
C PRO A 266 19.57 8.42 -29.15
N VAL A 267 19.45 9.33 -30.12
CA VAL A 267 19.77 9.09 -31.55
C VAL A 267 21.26 8.75 -31.76
N SER A 268 22.08 8.77 -30.71
CA SER A 268 23.50 8.41 -30.76
C SER A 268 23.77 6.90 -31.00
N ASN A 269 22.75 6.04 -31.01
CA ASN A 269 22.90 4.60 -31.31
C ASN A 269 22.41 4.20 -32.72
N LEU A 270 22.09 5.16 -33.60
CA LEU A 270 21.81 4.89 -35.02
C LEU A 270 22.95 5.43 -35.90
N MET A 271 24.13 4.80 -35.82
CA MET A 271 25.14 4.86 -36.87
C MET A 271 25.61 3.44 -37.19
N ILE A 272 24.90 2.81 -38.13
CA ILE A 272 25.47 1.89 -39.12
C ILE A 272 25.15 2.50 -40.47
#